data_AF-A0A6V7I5S9-F1
#
_entry.id   AF-A0A6V7I5S9-F1
#
_cell.length_a   1.000
_cell.length_b   1.000
_cell.length_c   1.000
_cell.angle_alpha   90.00
_cell.angle_beta   90.00
_cell.angle_gamma   90.00
#
_symmetry.space_group_name_H-M   'P 1'
#
loop_
_entity.id
_entity.type
_entity.pdbx_description
1 polymer ?
#
loop_
_entity_poly.entity_id
_entity_poly.type
_entity_poly.pdbx_seq_one_letter_code
_entity_poly.pdbx_strand_id
1 'polypeptide(L)'
;NLFEFRQLRALTLSGFHLGANSLRGIEELSNLYFLDLSESSVPPLEFDRIKKLTKLRHVYLSSCKLNDKILNSIILTNKNIQALDIN
;
A
#
# COMPACT_ATOMS: atom_id res chain seq x y z
N ASN A 1 2.13 4.97 -15.42
CA ASN A 1 1.94 5.75 -14.17
C ASN A 1 0.65 5.25 -13.53
N LEU A 2 0.58 5.02 -12.22
CA LEU A 2 -0.54 4.25 -11.64
C LEU A 2 -1.91 4.95 -11.77
N PHE A 3 -1.94 6.28 -11.89
CA PHE A 3 -3.18 7.07 -11.97
C PHE A 3 -4.06 6.79 -13.20
N GLU A 4 -3.53 6.09 -14.21
CA GLU A 4 -4.29 5.70 -15.41
C GLU A 4 -5.27 4.54 -15.12
N PHE A 5 -5.01 3.77 -14.07
CA PHE A 5 -5.79 2.58 -13.72
C PHE A 5 -6.80 2.86 -12.60
N ARG A 6 -7.57 3.96 -12.65
CA ARG A 6 -8.48 4.39 -11.56
C ARG A 6 -9.58 3.39 -11.19
N GLN A 7 -9.85 2.42 -12.06
CA GLN A 7 -10.82 1.34 -11.82
C GLN A 7 -10.16 0.09 -11.20
N LEU A 8 -8.85 0.09 -10.97
CA LEU A 8 -8.14 -1.03 -10.37
C LEU A 8 -8.68 -1.29 -8.97
N ARG A 9 -8.92 -2.57 -8.69
CA ARG A 9 -9.47 -3.03 -7.42
C ARG A 9 -8.46 -3.84 -6.60
N ALA A 10 -7.52 -4.51 -7.28
CA ALA A 10 -6.44 -5.28 -6.66
C ALA A 10 -5.11 -4.95 -7.35
N LEU A 11 -4.06 -4.72 -6.56
CA LEU A 11 -2.70 -4.48 -7.02
C LEU A 11 -1.74 -5.37 -6.25
N THR A 12 -0.91 -6.13 -6.95
CA THR A 12 0.26 -6.80 -6.38
C THR A 12 1.52 -6.23 -7.03
N LEU A 13 2.47 -5.86 -6.19
CA LEU A 13 3.83 -5.49 -6.53
C LEU A 13 4.77 -6.19 -5.54
N SER A 14 4.53 -7.47 -5.27
CA SER A 14 5.37 -8.28 -4.38
C SER A 14 6.74 -8.60 -5.02
N GLY A 15 7.79 -8.60 -4.20
CA GLY A 15 9.15 -8.96 -4.60
C GLY A 15 9.90 -7.90 -5.45
N PHE A 16 9.43 -6.66 -5.45
CA PHE A 16 10.05 -5.58 -6.23
C PHE A 16 10.96 -4.67 -5.39
N HIS A 17 12.02 -4.16 -6.01
CA HIS A 17 12.81 -3.07 -5.45
C HIS A 17 12.17 -1.72 -5.82
N LEU A 18 11.32 -1.19 -4.95
CA LEU A 18 10.59 0.04 -5.18
C LEU A 18 11.44 1.25 -4.78
N GLY A 19 11.75 2.13 -5.74
CA GLY A 19 12.50 3.36 -5.51
C GLY A 19 11.60 4.55 -5.15
N ALA A 20 12.20 5.72 -5.00
CA ALA A 20 11.46 6.97 -4.84
C ALA A 20 10.53 7.20 -6.06
N ASN A 21 9.28 7.58 -5.79
CA ASN A 21 8.21 7.79 -6.78
C ASN A 21 7.77 6.56 -7.57
N SER A 22 8.19 5.35 -7.19
CA SER A 22 7.75 4.11 -7.84
C SER A 22 6.24 3.86 -7.66
N LEU A 23 5.64 4.31 -6.56
CA LEU A 23 4.19 4.25 -6.31
C LEU A 23 3.48 5.57 -6.64
N ARG A 24 4.09 6.46 -7.42
CA ARG A 24 3.45 7.72 -7.84
C ARG A 24 2.10 7.43 -8.50
N GLY A 25 1.06 8.11 -8.01
CA GLY A 25 -0.31 7.98 -8.51
C GLY A 25 -1.09 6.82 -7.89
N ILE A 26 -0.51 6.03 -6.98
CA ILE A 26 -1.26 5.01 -6.24
C ILE A 26 -2.38 5.66 -5.43
N GLU A 27 -2.18 6.89 -4.93
CA GLU A 27 -3.17 7.66 -4.17
C GLU A 27 -4.48 7.92 -4.94
N GLU A 28 -4.46 7.84 -6.27
CA GLU A 28 -5.62 8.03 -7.14
C GLU A 28 -6.46 6.75 -7.30
N LEU A 29 -5.96 5.59 -6.84
CA LEU A 29 -6.64 4.29 -6.93
C LEU A 29 -7.72 4.14 -5.85
N SER A 30 -8.67 5.07 -5.82
CA SER A 30 -9.73 5.17 -4.80
C SER A 30 -10.69 3.97 -4.70
N ASN A 31 -10.59 3.01 -5.64
CA ASN A 31 -11.36 1.76 -5.64
C ASN A 31 -10.55 0.54 -5.19
N LEU A 32 -9.27 0.72 -4.85
CA LEU A 32 -8.39 -0.37 -4.44
C LEU A 32 -8.86 -0.93 -3.09
N TYR A 33 -9.13 -2.23 -3.06
CA TYR A 33 -9.52 -2.98 -1.86
C TYR A 33 -8.46 -4.00 -1.45
N PHE A 34 -7.58 -4.41 -2.37
CA PHE A 34 -6.48 -5.35 -2.14
C PHE A 34 -5.16 -4.71 -2.57
N LEU A 35 -4.19 -4.69 -1.67
CA LEU A 35 -2.82 -4.25 -1.92
C LEU A 35 -1.83 -5.26 -1.36
N ASP A 36 -0.93 -5.72 -2.20
CA ASP A 36 0.16 -6.59 -1.83
C ASP A 36 1.49 -5.97 -2.29
N LEU A 37 2.34 -5.65 -1.31
CA LEU A 37 3.72 -5.19 -1.49
C LEU A 37 4.70 -6.15 -0.80
N SER A 38 4.28 -7.37 -0.46
CA SER A 38 5.10 -8.32 0.30
C SER A 38 6.47 -8.54 -0.36
N GLU A 39 7.50 -8.66 0.46
CA GLU A 39 8.89 -8.86 0.00
C GLU A 39 9.46 -7.70 -0.84
N SER A 40 8.77 -6.55 -0.88
CA SER A 40 9.24 -5.37 -1.59
C SER A 40 9.97 -4.41 -0.69
N SER A 41 11.03 -3.80 -1.23
CA SER A 41 11.72 -2.69 -0.57
C SER A 41 10.95 -1.40 -0.85
N VAL A 42 10.21 -0.89 0.12
CA VAL A 42 9.38 0.34 -0.02
C VAL A 42 9.98 1.50 0.80
N PRO A 43 10.30 2.65 0.18
CA PRO A 43 10.77 3.82 0.92
C PRO A 43 9.67 4.35 1.85
N PRO A 44 10.01 4.82 3.07
CA PRO A 44 9.02 5.33 4.04
C PRO A 44 8.05 6.38 3.49
N LEU A 45 8.51 7.24 2.58
CA LEU A 45 7.70 8.30 1.95
C LEU A 45 6.61 7.76 1.02
N GLU A 46 6.78 6.57 0.43
CA GLU A 46 5.75 5.98 -0.44
C GLU A 46 4.52 5.52 0.38
N PHE A 47 4.69 5.20 1.66
CA PHE A 47 3.58 4.86 2.55
C PHE A 47 2.66 6.06 2.84
N ASP A 48 3.14 7.29 2.71
CA ASP A 48 2.27 8.48 2.82
C ASP A 48 1.23 8.53 1.70
N ARG A 49 1.53 7.95 0.53
CA ARG A 49 0.58 7.84 -0.59
C ARG A 49 -0.48 6.76 -0.33
N ILE A 50 -0.06 5.63 0.25
CA ILE A 50 -0.94 4.49 0.57
C ILE A 50 -2.04 4.90 1.57
N LYS A 51 -1.77 5.86 2.48
CA LYS A 51 -2.77 6.39 3.44
C LYS A 51 -4.01 7.00 2.80
N LYS A 52 -3.92 7.43 1.54
CA LYS A 52 -5.07 8.00 0.80
C LYS A 52 -6.05 6.93 0.34
N LEU A 53 -5.66 5.66 0.36
CA LEU A 53 -6.44 4.52 -0.11
C LEU A 53 -7.45 4.03 0.92
N THR A 54 -8.44 4.83 1.30
CA THR A 54 -9.35 4.55 2.44
C THR A 54 -10.25 3.32 2.30
N LYS A 55 -10.29 2.66 1.14
CA LYS A 55 -11.11 1.46 0.87
C LYS A 55 -10.37 0.12 0.99
N LEU A 56 -9.08 0.13 1.36
CA LEU A 56 -8.34 -1.12 1.55
C LEU A 56 -9.00 -2.03 2.60
N ARG A 57 -9.06 -3.32 2.26
CA ARG A 57 -9.56 -4.41 3.11
C ARG A 57 -8.51 -5.49 3.30
N HIS A 58 -7.69 -5.74 2.29
CA HIS A 58 -6.64 -6.75 2.31
C HIS A 58 -5.31 -6.04 2.05
N VAL A 59 -4.41 -6.12 3.01
CA VAL A 59 -3.12 -5.41 2.97
C VAL A 59 -2.01 -6.38 3.36
N TYR A 60 -1.12 -6.66 2.42
CA TYR A 60 0.02 -7.56 2.61
C TYR A 60 1.31 -6.77 2.46
N LEU A 61 2.08 -6.70 3.54
CA LEU A 61 3.30 -5.90 3.69
C LEU A 61 4.40 -6.69 4.42
N SER A 62 4.34 -8.02 4.38
CA SER A 62 5.38 -8.88 4.92
C SER A 62 6.74 -8.52 4.32
N SER A 63 7.79 -8.51 5.14
CA SER A 63 9.15 -8.13 4.72
C SER A 63 9.33 -6.70 4.13
N CYS A 64 8.39 -5.76 4.34
CA CYS A 64 8.49 -4.37 3.88
C CYS A 64 9.31 -3.41 4.77
N LYS A 65 10.03 -3.92 5.78
CA LYS A 65 10.81 -3.11 6.75
C LYS A 65 9.98 -2.00 7.43
N LEU A 66 8.76 -2.35 7.84
CA LEU A 66 7.85 -1.42 8.52
C LEU A 66 8.38 -1.03 9.90
N ASN A 67 8.00 0.16 10.36
CA ASN A 67 8.10 0.57 11.77
C ASN A 67 6.72 0.96 12.31
N ASP A 68 6.59 1.10 13.63
CA ASP A 68 5.31 1.39 14.29
C ASP A 68 4.63 2.65 13.77
N LYS A 69 5.40 3.68 13.38
CA LYS A 69 4.84 4.92 12.82
C LYS A 69 4.17 4.66 11.48
N ILE A 70 4.82 3.91 10.59
CA ILE A 70 4.27 3.54 9.28
C ILE A 70 3.05 2.63 9.49
N LEU A 71 3.16 1.58 10.30
CA LEU A 71 2.08 0.65 10.56
C LEU A 71 0.83 1.37 11.11
N ASN A 72 1.00 2.17 12.17
CA ASN A 72 -0.08 2.96 12.76
C ASN A 72 -0.75 3.86 11.74
N SER A 73 0.04 4.48 10.86
CA SER A 73 -0.51 5.39 9.88
C SER A 73 -1.38 4.70 8.81
N ILE A 74 -1.13 3.43 8.48
CA ILE A 74 -1.95 2.65 7.55
C ILE A 74 -3.24 2.22 8.24
N ILE A 75 -3.14 1.63 9.44
CA ILE A 75 -4.32 1.07 10.14
C ILE A 75 -5.27 2.17 10.63
N LEU A 76 -4.77 3.36 10.98
CA LEU A 76 -5.62 4.49 11.42
C LEU A 76 -6.43 5.11 10.26
N THR A 77 -5.90 5.10 9.03
CA THR A 77 -6.61 5.57 7.85
C THR A 77 -7.52 4.52 7.24
N ASN A 78 -7.19 3.25 7.42
CA ASN A 78 -7.88 2.11 6.82
C ASN A 78 -8.66 1.29 7.86
N LYS A 79 -9.68 1.91 8.44
CA LYS A 79 -10.52 1.30 9.48
C LYS A 79 -11.34 0.09 9.03
N ASN A 80 -11.31 -0.24 7.73
CA ASN A 80 -12.04 -1.35 7.14
C ASN A 80 -11.14 -2.54 6.79
N ILE A 81 -9.90 -2.59 7.29
CA ILE A 81 -9.00 -3.73 7.09
C ILE A 81 -9.63 -4.99 7.68
N GLN A 82 -9.67 -6.04 6.86
CA GLN A 82 -10.20 -7.37 7.17
C GLN A 82 -9.08 -8.42 7.21
N ALA A 83 -8.03 -8.24 6.42
CA ALA A 83 -6.82 -9.06 6.46
C ALA A 83 -5.59 -8.16 6.40
N LEU A 84 -4.65 -8.38 7.32
CA LEU A 84 -3.38 -7.68 7.43
C LEU A 84 -2.27 -8.70 7.63
N ASP A 85 -1.29 -8.70 6.73
CA ASP A 85 -0.06 -9.47 6.87
C ASP A 85 1.14 -8.51 6.91
N ILE A 86 1.95 -8.62 7.97
CA ILE A 86 3.12 -7.77 8.22
C ILE A 86 4.34 -8.57 8.70
N ASN A 87 4.24 -9.90 8.79
CA ASN A 87 5.27 -10.77 9.37
C ASN A 87 6.31 -11.20 8.34
#